data_AF-A0A9X8M9M8-F1
#
_entry.id   AF-A0A9X8M9M8-F1
#
_cell.length_a   1.000
_cell.length_b   1.000
_cell.length_c   1.000
_cell.angle_alpha   90.00
_cell.angle_beta   90.00
_cell.angle_gamma   90.00
#
_symmetry.space_group_name_H-M   'P 1'
#
loop_
_entity.id
_entity.type
_entity.pdbx_description
1 polymer ?
#
loop_
_entity_poly.entity_id
_entity_poly.type
_entity_poly.pdbx_seq_one_letter_code
_entity_poly.pdbx_strand_id
1 'polypeptide(L)'
;MAGTVSTGERHKKRYLAKSVLSQKSALKGGRFKRLTLVLPPLAGGTTARRIIASCPKRCSAPALQEVVIALEHTLNTSPFALATAIGLLSLHTAAQAGGFIEDSKATLSMRNFYINSDYRSGGKATDPSKVEEWGQAFILNYQSGFTQGPVGFGVDAIGMLGLKLDSGSHIGKGSRQPGTMFPRESDGASTDDFSSLGLTAKVRVSRTELRYGTLMPKLPVVNYNDGRLLPQTYEGGQVTSKEFDNLTLIAGQIEHVKDRNSSNYESISIAGSKTDSNQFRYAGADYQLTKKLTLQYYYGSLEDFYKQHFLGALHSQPLGSGVLKTDLRYFDSRSDGANGHEPAYYANGYYDGGSAVKGKVDNRLYSAMFSYSLAGHTLGVGYQGSEGNSDFPYLEQGNGKTLYTITNAQIGKFIHAGEDTWHVRYAYDFGNVGVQGLNAGVAYWHGDNACYQTGDRSEWERDFTVSYTVPRGVLKGAGLTVRNAMYRPGFPGQRDQDETRVIINYSIPLL
;
A
#
# COMPACT_ATOMS: atom_id res chain seq x y z
N MET A 1 -23.28 60.58 22.89
CA MET A 1 -22.89 60.96 24.27
C MET A 1 -22.15 59.75 24.84
N ALA A 2 -20.83 59.73 25.12
CA ALA A 2 -19.87 60.74 25.59
C ALA A 2 -19.92 60.99 27.12
N GLY A 3 -18.76 60.90 27.79
CA GLY A 3 -18.55 60.80 29.25
C GLY A 3 -17.94 59.42 29.61
N THR A 4 -16.71 59.17 30.09
CA THR A 4 -15.66 59.92 30.86
C THR A 4 -16.05 60.20 32.34
N VAL A 5 -15.21 60.05 33.37
CA VAL A 5 -13.81 59.52 33.53
C VAL A 5 -13.50 59.23 35.04
N SER A 6 -12.30 58.71 35.38
CA SER A 6 -11.63 58.81 36.71
C SER A 6 -12.09 57.88 37.87
N THR A 7 -11.26 57.41 38.83
CA THR A 7 -9.78 57.27 39.02
C THR A 7 -9.52 56.26 40.18
N GLY A 8 -8.28 55.76 40.38
CA GLY A 8 -7.86 55.20 41.68
C GLY A 8 -6.74 54.13 41.67
N GLU A 9 -5.46 54.52 41.68
CA GLU A 9 -4.34 53.60 41.93
C GLU A 9 -3.99 53.47 43.43
N ARG A 10 -3.41 52.32 43.84
CA ARG A 10 -2.00 52.26 44.37
C ARG A 10 -1.51 50.84 44.75
N HIS A 11 -0.40 50.44 44.11
CA HIS A 11 0.79 49.80 44.72
C HIS A 11 0.67 48.40 45.39
N LYS A 12 1.74 47.58 45.55
CA LYS A 12 3.17 47.65 45.17
C LYS A 12 3.81 46.25 45.16
N LYS A 13 4.60 45.89 44.13
CA LYS A 13 6.00 45.43 44.24
C LYS A 13 6.60 45.12 42.86
N ARG A 14 7.89 45.39 42.68
CA ARG A 14 8.77 45.03 41.55
C ARG A 14 10.10 44.52 42.13
N TYR A 15 10.84 43.74 41.36
CA TYR A 15 12.31 43.70 41.43
C TYR A 15 12.91 43.58 40.03
N LEU A 16 14.12 44.11 39.85
CA LEU A 16 15.01 43.97 38.67
C LEU A 16 16.15 42.99 39.06
N ALA A 17 17.14 42.59 38.24
CA ALA A 17 17.67 43.02 36.93
C ALA A 17 18.16 41.76 36.15
N LYS A 18 18.44 41.73 34.84
CA LYS A 18 19.26 42.56 33.93
C LYS A 18 20.78 42.58 34.23
N SER A 19 21.55 41.80 33.46
CA SER A 19 22.95 42.10 33.10
C SER A 19 23.33 41.37 31.79
N VAL A 20 24.13 42.04 30.95
CA VAL A 20 24.69 41.51 29.68
C VAL A 20 26.20 41.75 29.72
N LEU A 21 27.00 40.83 29.17
CA LEU A 21 28.37 41.12 28.79
C LEU A 21 28.84 40.23 27.63
N SER A 22 29.79 40.75 26.86
CA SER A 22 30.32 40.18 25.62
C SER A 22 31.79 40.55 25.51
N GLN A 23 32.63 39.64 25.01
CA GLN A 23 33.94 40.00 24.45
C GLN A 23 34.36 39.01 23.35
N LYS A 24 35.06 39.54 22.34
CA LYS A 24 35.74 38.78 21.29
C LYS A 24 37.24 38.87 21.49
N SER A 25 37.94 37.75 21.25
CA SER A 25 39.29 37.73 20.67
C SER A 25 39.58 36.34 20.11
N ALA A 26 40.55 36.21 19.21
CA ALA A 26 40.81 34.98 18.45
C ALA A 26 42.28 34.56 18.57
N LEU A 27 42.59 33.28 18.30
CA LEU A 27 43.77 32.87 17.51
C LEU A 27 43.84 31.34 17.22
N LYS A 28 44.37 31.06 16.02
CA LYS A 28 44.89 29.82 15.41
C LYS A 28 45.17 28.57 16.29
N GLY A 29 44.46 27.47 15.95
CA GLY A 29 45.09 26.22 15.45
C GLY A 29 45.53 25.11 16.43
N GLY A 30 45.55 23.86 15.94
CA GLY A 30 46.41 22.79 16.49
C GLY A 30 45.79 21.43 16.86
N ARG A 31 45.81 20.48 15.91
CA ARG A 31 45.96 19.01 16.07
C ARG A 31 45.02 18.19 16.99
N PHE A 32 44.50 17.11 16.38
CA PHE A 32 44.05 15.84 16.98
C PHE A 32 44.67 15.45 18.34
N LYS A 33 43.82 14.91 19.23
CA LYS A 33 44.19 13.84 20.18
C LYS A 33 43.14 12.74 20.18
N ARG A 34 43.57 11.49 20.40
CA ARG A 34 42.69 10.32 20.54
C ARG A 34 41.82 10.45 21.79
N LEU A 35 40.56 10.02 21.70
CA LEU A 35 39.78 9.65 22.86
C LEU A 35 40.04 8.16 23.15
N THR A 36 40.39 7.82 24.39
CA THR A 36 40.53 6.44 24.85
C THR A 36 39.71 6.31 26.12
N LEU A 37 38.59 5.58 26.04
CA LEU A 37 37.70 5.37 27.16
C LEU A 37 38.19 4.16 27.97
N VAL A 38 38.29 4.31 29.29
CA VAL A 38 38.67 3.26 30.23
C VAL A 38 37.45 2.91 31.08
N LEU A 39 37.15 1.62 31.21
CA LEU A 39 36.11 1.11 32.11
C LEU A 39 36.75 0.49 33.38
N PRO A 40 36.18 0.71 34.58
CA PRO A 40 36.68 0.14 35.82
C PRO A 40 36.29 -1.34 35.99
N PRO A 41 37.04 -2.12 36.80
CA PRO A 41 36.81 -3.56 36.97
C PRO A 41 35.79 -3.89 38.08
N LEU A 42 35.16 -5.06 37.95
CA LEU A 42 34.47 -5.74 39.05
C LEU A 42 35.27 -6.98 39.49
N ALA A 43 35.54 -7.07 40.79
CA ALA A 43 36.02 -8.27 41.46
C ALA A 43 34.90 -8.88 42.31
N GLY A 44 34.86 -10.19 42.60
CA GLY A 44 35.73 -11.26 42.12
C GLY A 44 35.70 -12.48 43.06
N GLY A 45 36.25 -13.62 42.59
CA GLY A 45 36.53 -14.82 43.41
C GLY A 45 35.40 -15.86 43.49
N THR A 46 35.69 -17.15 43.77
CA THR A 46 37.02 -17.79 43.92
C THR A 46 36.99 -19.33 43.78
N THR A 47 38.15 -19.92 43.40
CA THR A 47 38.60 -21.35 43.60
C THR A 47 37.84 -22.52 42.91
N ALA A 48 38.45 -23.66 42.47
CA ALA A 48 39.83 -24.11 42.12
C ALA A 48 39.74 -25.57 41.49
N ARG A 49 40.73 -26.47 41.25
CA ARG A 49 42.21 -26.56 41.47
C ARG A 49 42.92 -27.73 40.66
N ARG A 50 43.67 -27.44 39.57
CA ARG A 50 44.66 -28.37 38.87
C ARG A 50 44.03 -29.63 38.19
N ILE A 51 44.71 -30.50 37.41
CA ILE A 51 46.13 -30.95 37.15
C ILE A 51 46.26 -31.19 35.60
N ILE A 52 47.23 -30.74 34.78
CA ILE A 52 48.73 -30.84 34.65
C ILE A 52 49.27 -32.14 33.98
N ALA A 53 50.19 -31.97 33.00
CA ALA A 53 51.00 -32.96 32.25
C ALA A 53 50.29 -33.81 31.15
N SER A 54 50.90 -34.20 30.01
CA SER A 54 52.13 -33.72 29.32
C SER A 54 52.19 -34.19 27.84
N CYS A 55 52.87 -33.43 26.97
CA CYS A 55 53.10 -33.65 25.51
C CYS A 55 54.27 -34.67 25.25
N PRO A 56 54.73 -35.04 24.01
CA PRO A 56 54.48 -34.43 22.68
C PRO A 56 54.39 -35.36 21.41
N LYS A 57 54.24 -34.69 20.24
CA LYS A 57 54.35 -35.17 18.81
C LYS A 57 53.05 -35.79 18.26
N ARG A 58 52.58 -35.46 17.04
CA ARG A 58 53.28 -35.02 15.81
C ARG A 58 52.37 -34.18 14.88
N CYS A 59 52.96 -33.64 13.81
CA CYS A 59 52.35 -33.02 12.62
C CYS A 59 51.72 -31.62 12.76
N SER A 60 51.89 -30.81 11.71
CA SER A 60 51.60 -29.37 11.64
C SER A 60 50.77 -29.04 10.41
N ALA A 61 49.78 -28.14 10.54
CA ALA A 61 49.05 -27.57 9.41
C ALA A 61 48.56 -26.14 9.73
N PRO A 62 49.01 -25.11 9.00
CA PRO A 62 48.41 -23.78 9.01
C PRO A 62 47.44 -23.61 7.83
N ALA A 63 46.17 -23.28 8.09
CA ALA A 63 45.15 -23.15 7.05
C ALA A 63 44.15 -22.00 7.34
N LEU A 64 44.67 -20.77 7.54
CA LEU A 64 43.88 -19.55 7.73
C LEU A 64 44.50 -18.34 7.00
N GLN A 65 44.75 -18.45 5.69
CA GLN A 65 45.28 -17.34 4.88
C GLN A 65 44.73 -17.23 3.43
N GLU A 66 43.92 -18.19 2.94
CA GLU A 66 43.52 -18.26 1.51
C GLU A 66 42.00 -18.11 1.25
N VAL A 67 41.30 -17.26 2.02
CA VAL A 67 39.84 -17.01 1.82
C VAL A 67 39.54 -15.60 1.25
N VAL A 68 40.57 -14.76 1.06
CA VAL A 68 40.41 -13.33 0.71
C VAL A 68 40.86 -12.99 -0.73
N ILE A 69 41.46 -13.94 -1.48
CA ILE A 69 41.99 -13.70 -2.84
C ILE A 69 41.16 -14.42 -3.93
N ALA A 70 40.28 -15.36 -3.55
CA ALA A 70 39.49 -16.18 -4.49
C ALA A 70 38.16 -15.53 -4.97
N LEU A 71 37.99 -14.22 -4.84
CA LEU A 71 36.70 -13.52 -5.08
C LEU A 71 36.75 -12.38 -6.12
N GLU A 72 37.92 -11.98 -6.62
CA GLU A 72 38.05 -10.90 -7.62
C GLU A 72 38.29 -11.39 -9.05
N HIS A 73 38.47 -12.71 -9.27
CA HIS A 73 39.00 -13.23 -10.55
C HIS A 73 38.04 -14.11 -11.38
N THR A 74 36.76 -14.21 -10.99
CA THR A 74 35.72 -15.02 -11.67
C THR A 74 34.63 -14.19 -12.37
N LEU A 75 34.80 -12.87 -12.50
CA LEU A 75 33.87 -11.95 -13.19
C LEU A 75 34.29 -11.62 -14.64
N ASN A 76 34.85 -12.60 -15.37
CA ASN A 76 35.15 -12.43 -16.81
C ASN A 76 35.05 -13.74 -17.62
N THR A 77 33.90 -14.41 -17.55
CA THR A 77 33.58 -15.57 -18.40
C THR A 77 32.29 -15.32 -19.19
N SER A 78 32.33 -15.59 -20.50
CA SER A 78 31.29 -15.23 -21.48
C SER A 78 29.88 -15.74 -21.11
N PRO A 79 28.80 -14.95 -21.34
CA PRO A 79 27.42 -15.36 -21.05
C PRO A 79 26.97 -16.63 -21.79
N PHE A 80 27.65 -17.01 -22.88
CA PHE A 80 27.40 -18.26 -23.60
C PHE A 80 27.64 -19.53 -22.78
N ALA A 81 28.52 -19.48 -21.77
CA ALA A 81 28.85 -20.64 -20.94
C ALA A 81 27.79 -20.96 -19.87
N LEU A 82 27.06 -19.94 -19.39
CA LEU A 82 26.00 -20.14 -18.40
C LEU A 82 24.72 -20.70 -19.05
N ALA A 83 24.43 -20.28 -20.29
CA ALA A 83 23.28 -20.74 -21.06
C ALA A 83 23.32 -22.26 -21.36
N THR A 84 24.50 -22.81 -21.66
CA THR A 84 24.65 -24.24 -21.99
C THR A 84 24.55 -25.17 -20.78
N ALA A 85 24.94 -24.72 -19.59
CA ALA A 85 24.80 -25.49 -18.36
C ALA A 85 23.32 -25.72 -17.96
N ILE A 86 22.45 -24.72 -18.18
CA ILE A 86 21.02 -24.79 -17.84
C ILE A 86 20.25 -25.73 -18.79
N GLY A 87 20.69 -25.85 -20.04
CA GLY A 87 20.04 -26.69 -21.05
C GLY A 87 20.00 -28.19 -20.73
N LEU A 88 21.03 -28.72 -20.04
CA LEU A 88 21.22 -30.17 -19.89
C LEU A 88 20.47 -30.81 -18.71
N LEU A 89 19.98 -30.03 -17.74
CA LEU A 89 19.18 -30.51 -16.62
C LEU A 89 17.66 -30.44 -16.86
N SER A 90 17.22 -29.85 -17.97
CA SER A 90 15.81 -29.49 -18.22
C SER A 90 14.95 -30.60 -18.88
N LEU A 91 15.49 -31.80 -19.10
CA LEU A 91 14.94 -32.80 -20.03
C LEU A 91 13.88 -33.78 -19.48
N HIS A 92 13.45 -33.67 -18.21
CA HIS A 92 12.61 -34.69 -17.57
C HIS A 92 11.23 -34.23 -17.03
N THR A 93 10.79 -32.99 -17.30
CA THR A 93 9.48 -32.48 -16.84
C THR A 93 8.67 -31.83 -17.97
N ALA A 94 8.56 -32.49 -19.11
CA ALA A 94 7.72 -32.09 -20.25
C ALA A 94 6.36 -32.81 -20.29
N ALA A 95 5.79 -33.15 -19.12
CA ALA A 95 4.56 -33.92 -18.99
C ALA A 95 3.43 -33.08 -18.34
N GLN A 96 2.29 -33.01 -19.03
CA GLN A 96 1.03 -32.40 -18.56
C GLN A 96 1.07 -30.87 -18.26
N ALA A 97 1.46 -30.09 -19.27
CA ALA A 97 0.67 -28.90 -19.62
C ALA A 97 -0.23 -29.29 -20.80
N GLY A 98 -1.48 -28.83 -20.84
CA GLY A 98 -2.35 -29.05 -21.99
C GLY A 98 -1.73 -28.44 -23.25
N GLY A 99 -1.29 -27.18 -23.14
CA GLY A 99 -0.68 -26.44 -24.23
C GLY A 99 -1.18 -24.99 -24.27
N PHE A 100 -0.77 -24.25 -25.30
CA PHE A 100 -1.05 -22.81 -25.41
C PHE A 100 -2.54 -22.50 -25.61
N ILE A 101 -3.32 -23.40 -26.24
CA ILE A 101 -4.77 -23.24 -26.46
C ILE A 101 -5.57 -24.01 -25.42
N GLU A 102 -5.06 -25.17 -25.01
CA GLU A 102 -5.74 -26.19 -24.22
C GLU A 102 -5.82 -25.81 -22.73
N ASP A 103 -4.82 -25.08 -22.21
CA ASP A 103 -4.86 -24.49 -20.86
C ASP A 103 -5.44 -23.05 -20.86
N SER A 104 -5.90 -22.53 -22.00
CA SER A 104 -6.44 -21.17 -22.11
C SER A 104 -7.75 -20.97 -21.37
N LYS A 105 -7.94 -19.76 -20.85
CA LYS A 105 -9.15 -19.36 -20.11
C LYS A 105 -9.60 -17.99 -20.56
N ALA A 106 -10.91 -17.82 -20.67
CA ALA A 106 -11.53 -16.54 -20.95
C ALA A 106 -12.70 -16.33 -19.99
N THR A 107 -12.87 -15.10 -19.50
CA THR A 107 -13.98 -14.75 -18.61
C THR A 107 -14.44 -13.33 -18.89
N LEU A 108 -15.70 -13.19 -19.25
CA LEU A 108 -16.38 -11.90 -19.33
C LEU A 108 -17.00 -11.59 -17.97
N SER A 109 -16.52 -10.54 -17.32
CA SER A 109 -17.13 -9.99 -16.11
C SER A 109 -17.93 -8.74 -16.45
N MET A 110 -19.19 -8.72 -16.04
CA MET A 110 -20.11 -7.59 -16.17
C MET A 110 -20.30 -6.96 -14.80
N ARG A 111 -20.19 -5.63 -14.73
CA ARG A 111 -20.34 -4.87 -13.49
C ARG A 111 -21.26 -3.68 -13.70
N ASN A 112 -22.45 -3.71 -13.12
CA ASN A 112 -23.27 -2.51 -12.95
C ASN A 112 -22.86 -1.84 -11.63
N PHE A 113 -22.59 -0.54 -11.64
CA PHE A 113 -22.09 0.18 -10.46
C PHE A 113 -22.70 1.58 -10.42
N TYR A 114 -23.55 1.80 -9.41
CA TYR A 114 -24.11 3.10 -9.05
C TYR A 114 -23.40 3.64 -7.81
N ILE A 115 -23.14 4.95 -7.79
CA ILE A 115 -22.51 5.64 -6.68
C ILE A 115 -23.10 7.03 -6.49
N ASN A 116 -23.37 7.40 -5.25
CA ASN A 116 -23.60 8.78 -4.84
C ASN A 116 -22.65 9.19 -3.71
N SER A 117 -22.32 10.48 -3.65
CA SER A 117 -21.66 11.15 -2.55
C SER A 117 -22.42 12.44 -2.27
N ASP A 118 -23.14 12.48 -1.15
CA ASP A 118 -23.74 13.70 -0.64
C ASP A 118 -22.74 14.41 0.27
N TYR A 119 -22.42 15.66 -0.04
CA TYR A 119 -21.54 16.51 0.76
C TYR A 119 -22.36 17.49 1.60
N ARG A 120 -22.30 17.34 2.93
CA ARG A 120 -23.16 18.03 3.89
C ARG A 120 -22.53 19.35 4.34
N SER A 121 -21.87 19.35 5.49
CA SER A 121 -21.21 20.50 6.13
C SER A 121 -19.77 20.69 5.62
N GLY A 122 -19.14 21.81 6.00
CA GLY A 122 -17.76 22.13 5.63
C GLY A 122 -17.60 22.71 4.22
N GLY A 123 -16.35 22.79 3.75
CA GLY A 123 -15.98 23.29 2.41
C GLY A 123 -16.29 24.75 2.14
N LYS A 124 -16.34 25.11 0.86
CA LYS A 124 -16.76 26.41 0.33
C LYS A 124 -18.17 26.30 -0.26
N ALA A 125 -18.88 27.42 -0.35
CA ALA A 125 -20.20 27.48 -0.98
C ALA A 125 -20.21 27.15 -2.49
N THR A 126 -19.04 27.12 -3.14
CA THR A 126 -18.84 26.70 -4.54
C THR A 126 -18.74 25.19 -4.73
N ASP A 127 -18.54 24.44 -3.65
CA ASP A 127 -18.23 23.01 -3.73
C ASP A 127 -19.53 22.21 -3.95
N PRO A 128 -19.51 21.13 -4.77
CA PRO A 128 -20.73 20.38 -5.09
C PRO A 128 -21.35 19.81 -3.82
N SER A 129 -22.69 19.90 -3.71
CA SER A 129 -23.44 19.27 -2.62
C SER A 129 -23.77 17.80 -2.91
N LYS A 130 -23.74 17.38 -4.19
CA LYS A 130 -23.85 15.98 -4.59
C LYS A 130 -22.95 15.66 -5.78
N VAL A 131 -22.25 14.53 -5.71
CA VAL A 131 -21.67 13.82 -6.86
C VAL A 131 -22.42 12.51 -7.05
N GLU A 132 -22.75 12.15 -8.29
CA GLU A 132 -23.54 10.95 -8.59
C GLU A 132 -23.24 10.40 -9.98
N GLU A 133 -22.95 9.10 -10.06
CA GLU A 133 -22.57 8.41 -11.28
C GLU A 133 -23.19 7.00 -11.33
N TRP A 134 -23.56 6.56 -12.53
CA TRP A 134 -24.05 5.21 -12.78
C TRP A 134 -23.43 4.67 -14.06
N GLY A 135 -22.87 3.46 -14.02
CA GLY A 135 -22.21 2.85 -15.17
C GLY A 135 -22.41 1.36 -15.30
N GLN A 136 -22.21 0.87 -16.53
CA GLN A 136 -22.11 -0.54 -16.88
C GLN A 136 -20.72 -0.84 -17.44
N ALA A 137 -20.00 -1.77 -16.81
CA ALA A 137 -18.70 -2.25 -17.24
C ALA A 137 -18.77 -3.64 -17.86
N PHE A 138 -17.86 -3.87 -18.81
CA PHE A 138 -17.51 -5.17 -19.38
C PHE A 138 -15.99 -5.32 -19.30
N ILE A 139 -15.54 -6.39 -18.64
CA ILE A 139 -14.11 -6.72 -18.45
C ILE A 139 -13.90 -8.14 -18.97
N LEU A 140 -13.31 -8.25 -20.17
CA LEU A 140 -12.90 -9.50 -20.77
C LEU A 140 -11.45 -9.80 -20.37
N ASN A 141 -11.26 -10.76 -19.47
CA ASN A 141 -9.94 -11.33 -19.20
C ASN A 141 -9.75 -12.57 -20.09
N TYR A 142 -8.67 -12.59 -20.85
CA TYR A 142 -8.15 -13.76 -21.55
C TYR A 142 -6.77 -14.10 -21.00
N GLN A 143 -6.51 -15.38 -20.74
CA GLN A 143 -5.22 -15.89 -20.36
C GLN A 143 -4.91 -17.11 -21.21
N SER A 144 -3.84 -17.08 -22.00
CA SER A 144 -3.44 -18.27 -22.75
C SER A 144 -2.96 -19.37 -21.80
N GLY A 145 -2.86 -20.59 -22.33
CA GLY A 145 -1.94 -21.58 -21.76
C GLY A 145 -0.47 -21.17 -21.90
N PHE A 146 0.43 -22.14 -21.72
CA PHE A 146 1.84 -21.98 -22.07
C PHE A 146 2.22 -22.98 -23.16
N THR A 147 3.11 -22.60 -24.08
CA THR A 147 3.68 -23.55 -25.05
C THR A 147 4.39 -24.69 -24.32
N GLN A 148 4.28 -25.90 -24.86
CA GLN A 148 4.95 -27.08 -24.30
C GLN A 148 6.48 -26.96 -24.47
N GLY A 149 7.24 -27.41 -23.47
CA GLY A 149 8.71 -27.34 -23.45
C GLY A 149 9.26 -26.87 -22.10
N PRO A 150 10.61 -26.81 -21.94
CA PRO A 150 11.25 -26.33 -20.71
C PRO A 150 11.14 -24.82 -20.51
N VAL A 151 10.91 -24.07 -21.60
CA VAL A 151 10.56 -22.64 -21.59
C VAL A 151 9.19 -22.50 -22.24
N GLY A 152 8.18 -22.22 -21.44
CA GLY A 152 6.81 -22.01 -21.91
C GLY A 152 6.54 -20.54 -22.19
N PHE A 153 6.01 -20.21 -23.35
CA PHE A 153 5.58 -18.87 -23.74
C PHE A 153 4.05 -18.75 -23.72
N GLY A 154 3.54 -17.57 -23.40
CA GLY A 154 2.12 -17.28 -23.38
C GLY A 154 1.81 -15.79 -23.54
N VAL A 155 0.52 -15.47 -23.67
CA VAL A 155 0.00 -14.10 -23.70
C VAL A 155 -1.32 -14.01 -22.92
N ASP A 156 -1.43 -13.00 -22.07
CA ASP A 156 -2.68 -12.60 -21.44
C ASP A 156 -3.18 -11.30 -22.09
N ALA A 157 -4.49 -11.08 -22.08
CA ALA A 157 -5.12 -9.86 -22.57
C ALA A 157 -6.27 -9.44 -21.65
N ILE A 158 -6.40 -8.14 -21.40
CA ILE A 158 -7.51 -7.56 -20.63
C ILE A 158 -8.18 -6.45 -21.45
N GLY A 159 -9.34 -6.78 -22.04
CA GLY A 159 -10.20 -5.82 -22.73
C GLY A 159 -11.21 -5.23 -21.75
N MET A 160 -11.31 -3.91 -21.68
CA MET A 160 -12.17 -3.21 -20.74
C MET A 160 -13.00 -2.12 -21.44
N LEU A 161 -14.28 -2.05 -21.11
CA LEU A 161 -15.24 -1.07 -21.60
C LEU A 161 -16.12 -0.61 -20.44
N GLY A 162 -16.24 0.70 -20.23
CA GLY A 162 -17.17 1.33 -19.30
C GLY A 162 -18.15 2.23 -20.05
N LEU A 163 -19.45 2.00 -19.88
CA LEU A 163 -20.55 2.78 -20.47
C LEU A 163 -21.22 3.62 -19.38
N LYS A 164 -21.48 4.90 -19.67
CA LYS A 164 -22.24 5.79 -18.79
C LYS A 164 -23.74 5.55 -18.92
N LEU A 165 -24.40 5.42 -17.77
CA LEU A 165 -25.86 5.42 -17.64
C LEU A 165 -26.35 6.75 -17.06
N ASP A 166 -25.58 7.35 -16.15
CA ASP A 166 -25.78 8.70 -15.61
C ASP A 166 -24.46 9.25 -15.01
N SER A 167 -24.29 10.58 -14.97
CA SER A 167 -23.13 11.24 -14.31
C SER A 167 -23.41 12.71 -13.87
N GLY A 168 -24.67 13.13 -13.76
CA GLY A 168 -24.98 14.52 -13.39
C GLY A 168 -24.71 15.56 -14.50
N SER A 169 -24.41 16.79 -14.08
CA SER A 169 -24.08 17.93 -14.95
C SER A 169 -22.56 18.08 -15.11
N HIS A 170 -22.06 19.18 -15.71
CA HIS A 170 -20.62 19.49 -15.74
C HIS A 170 -20.09 19.90 -14.35
N ILE A 171 -18.77 19.81 -14.10
CA ILE A 171 -18.19 20.47 -12.91
C ILE A 171 -18.45 21.97 -12.93
N GLY A 172 -18.76 22.53 -11.76
CA GLY A 172 -19.09 23.94 -11.58
C GLY A 172 -20.49 24.32 -12.05
N LYS A 173 -21.27 23.40 -12.62
CA LYS A 173 -22.64 23.64 -13.10
C LYS A 173 -23.64 22.74 -12.36
N GLY A 174 -24.66 23.35 -11.75
CA GLY A 174 -25.70 22.63 -11.02
C GLY A 174 -25.24 22.03 -9.68
N SER A 175 -26.20 21.49 -8.91
CA SER A 175 -25.97 20.90 -7.58
C SER A 175 -25.48 19.44 -7.62
N ARG A 176 -25.62 18.77 -8.77
CA ARG A 176 -25.34 17.35 -9.00
C ARG A 176 -24.29 17.20 -10.09
N GLN A 177 -23.07 16.83 -9.70
CA GLN A 177 -21.89 16.92 -10.55
C GLN A 177 -21.23 15.54 -10.79
N PRO A 178 -20.35 15.41 -11.79
CA PRO A 178 -19.72 14.14 -12.15
C PRO A 178 -18.58 13.82 -11.18
N GLY A 179 -18.17 12.56 -11.13
CA GLY A 179 -17.24 12.06 -10.12
C GLY A 179 -15.93 11.52 -10.69
N THR A 180 -15.69 10.24 -10.41
CA THR A 180 -14.44 9.50 -10.66
C THR A 180 -14.69 8.07 -11.15
N MET A 181 -15.85 7.82 -11.76
CA MET A 181 -16.16 6.56 -12.46
C MET A 181 -15.77 6.59 -13.93
N PHE A 182 -15.77 7.79 -14.54
CA PHE A 182 -15.54 8.01 -15.96
C PHE A 182 -14.39 9.00 -16.21
N PRO A 183 -13.75 8.94 -17.39
CA PRO A 183 -12.94 10.03 -17.91
C PRO A 183 -13.77 11.29 -18.13
N ARG A 184 -13.08 12.36 -18.53
CA ARG A 184 -13.54 13.72 -18.35
C ARG A 184 -13.35 14.55 -19.62
N GLU A 185 -14.44 15.14 -20.10
CA GLU A 185 -14.43 16.00 -21.26
C GLU A 185 -13.90 17.41 -20.94
N SER A 186 -13.41 18.09 -21.99
CA SER A 186 -12.85 19.44 -21.91
C SER A 186 -13.85 20.50 -21.42
N ASP A 187 -15.15 20.29 -21.60
CA ASP A 187 -16.22 21.17 -21.11
C ASP A 187 -16.64 20.89 -19.65
N GLY A 188 -16.09 19.81 -19.07
CA GLY A 188 -16.36 19.34 -17.73
C GLY A 188 -17.44 18.26 -17.58
N ALA A 189 -17.94 17.65 -18.65
CA ALA A 189 -18.79 16.47 -18.58
C ALA A 189 -17.97 15.19 -18.28
N SER A 190 -18.65 14.09 -17.92
CA SER A 190 -18.09 12.74 -18.07
C SER A 190 -18.31 12.24 -19.50
N THR A 191 -17.40 11.45 -20.04
CA THR A 191 -17.56 10.80 -21.36
C THR A 191 -18.81 9.89 -21.40
N ASP A 192 -19.31 9.56 -22.59
CA ASP A 192 -20.44 8.61 -22.73
C ASP A 192 -19.97 7.14 -22.59
N ASP A 193 -18.76 6.84 -23.07
CA ASP A 193 -18.06 5.60 -22.79
C ASP A 193 -16.55 5.83 -22.62
N PHE A 194 -15.83 4.78 -22.23
CA PHE A 194 -14.38 4.68 -22.38
C PHE A 194 -13.94 3.22 -22.43
N SER A 195 -12.83 2.95 -23.12
CA SER A 195 -12.29 1.59 -23.23
C SER A 195 -10.76 1.57 -23.19
N SER A 196 -10.19 0.39 -22.92
CA SER A 196 -8.76 0.12 -23.05
C SER A 196 -8.51 -1.38 -23.29
N LEU A 197 -7.41 -1.71 -23.95
CA LEU A 197 -6.90 -3.06 -24.12
C LEU A 197 -5.49 -3.14 -23.53
N GLY A 198 -5.32 -3.96 -22.50
CA GLY A 198 -4.01 -4.35 -21.98
C GLY A 198 -3.57 -5.70 -22.55
N LEU A 199 -2.26 -5.88 -22.74
CA LEU A 199 -1.63 -7.11 -23.21
C LEU A 199 -0.43 -7.43 -22.31
N THR A 200 -0.27 -8.70 -21.94
CA THR A 200 0.89 -9.17 -21.15
C THR A 200 1.55 -10.35 -21.86
N ALA A 201 2.79 -10.19 -22.31
CA ALA A 201 3.62 -11.32 -22.69
C ALA A 201 4.07 -12.05 -21.41
N LYS A 202 4.04 -13.40 -21.41
CA LYS A 202 4.47 -14.20 -20.26
C LYS A 202 5.40 -15.34 -20.68
N VAL A 203 6.40 -15.62 -19.85
CA VAL A 203 7.39 -16.69 -20.03
C VAL A 203 7.52 -17.44 -18.71
N ARG A 204 7.48 -18.78 -18.74
CA ARG A 204 7.61 -19.63 -17.55
C ARG A 204 8.69 -20.68 -17.72
N VAL A 205 9.54 -20.81 -16.69
CA VAL A 205 10.56 -21.85 -16.55
C VAL A 205 10.42 -22.42 -15.14
N SER A 206 10.31 -23.74 -15.01
CA SER A 206 9.99 -24.41 -13.74
C SER A 206 8.77 -23.78 -13.02
N ARG A 207 8.95 -23.28 -11.79
CA ARG A 207 7.94 -22.61 -10.95
C ARG A 207 8.12 -21.09 -10.94
N THR A 208 8.79 -20.52 -11.96
CA THR A 208 9.09 -19.10 -12.10
C THR A 208 8.47 -18.54 -13.38
N GLU A 209 7.68 -17.48 -13.24
CA GLU A 209 6.99 -16.77 -14.33
C GLU A 209 7.51 -15.32 -14.43
N LEU A 210 7.92 -14.92 -15.62
CA LEU A 210 8.16 -13.53 -16.02
C LEU A 210 6.94 -13.02 -16.80
N ARG A 211 6.50 -11.81 -16.51
CA ARG A 211 5.40 -11.10 -17.17
C ARG A 211 5.87 -9.72 -17.61
N TYR A 212 5.49 -9.29 -18.80
CA TYR A 212 5.85 -7.98 -19.36
C TYR A 212 4.68 -7.36 -20.13
N GLY A 213 4.41 -6.07 -19.90
CA GLY A 213 3.20 -5.37 -20.35
C GLY A 213 2.25 -5.13 -19.19
N THR A 214 0.95 -5.38 -19.37
CA THR A 214 -0.07 -5.02 -18.38
C THR A 214 -0.01 -5.87 -17.11
N LEU A 215 -0.04 -5.20 -15.95
CA LEU A 215 0.03 -5.76 -14.61
C LEU A 215 -1.10 -5.21 -13.72
N MET A 216 -1.56 -6.05 -12.77
CA MET A 216 -2.48 -5.67 -11.69
C MET A 216 -1.89 -6.16 -10.34
N PRO A 217 -0.79 -5.55 -9.87
CA PRO A 217 -0.10 -5.96 -8.65
C PRO A 217 -0.97 -5.72 -7.41
N LYS A 218 -0.97 -6.70 -6.49
CA LYS A 218 -1.72 -6.68 -5.24
C LYS A 218 -0.79 -6.98 -4.06
N LEU A 219 0.19 -6.10 -3.87
CA LEU A 219 1.34 -6.26 -2.97
C LEU A 219 1.29 -5.19 -1.86
N PRO A 220 2.01 -5.38 -0.74
CA PRO A 220 2.01 -4.40 0.35
C PRO A 220 2.48 -2.98 -0.04
N VAL A 221 3.44 -2.89 -0.97
CA VAL A 221 4.03 -1.62 -1.44
C VAL A 221 3.44 -1.10 -2.77
N VAL A 222 2.57 -1.88 -3.43
CA VAL A 222 1.86 -1.46 -4.66
C VAL A 222 0.60 -2.31 -4.85
N ASN A 223 -0.56 -1.66 -4.90
CA ASN A 223 -1.86 -2.33 -4.82
C ASN A 223 -2.90 -1.61 -5.70
N TYR A 224 -3.30 -2.24 -6.81
CA TYR A 224 -4.19 -1.61 -7.80
C TYR A 224 -5.58 -1.25 -7.24
N ASN A 225 -6.18 -0.18 -7.76
CA ASN A 225 -7.53 0.26 -7.38
C ASN A 225 -8.63 -0.38 -8.23
N ASP A 226 -9.55 -1.09 -7.57
CA ASP A 226 -10.80 -1.60 -8.17
C ASP A 226 -12.03 -1.03 -7.45
N GLY A 227 -11.96 0.25 -7.06
CA GLY A 227 -12.97 0.94 -6.23
C GLY A 227 -14.07 1.66 -7.01
N ARG A 228 -14.15 1.47 -8.33
CA ARG A 228 -15.01 2.18 -9.30
C ARG A 228 -15.45 1.22 -10.43
N LEU A 229 -15.81 1.74 -11.60
CA LEU A 229 -16.39 0.98 -12.72
C LEU A 229 -15.42 -0.05 -13.31
N LEU A 230 -14.17 0.36 -13.59
CA LEU A 230 -13.09 -0.48 -14.10
C LEU A 230 -11.91 -0.48 -13.12
N PRO A 231 -11.03 -1.50 -13.16
CA PRO A 231 -9.79 -1.49 -12.38
C PRO A 231 -8.71 -0.60 -13.01
N GLN A 232 -7.91 0.01 -12.15
CA GLN A 232 -6.60 0.57 -12.48
C GLN A 232 -5.67 -0.54 -12.97
N THR A 233 -4.87 -0.26 -14.00
CA THR A 233 -3.82 -1.17 -14.49
C THR A 233 -2.48 -0.46 -14.56
N TYR A 234 -1.39 -1.21 -14.47
CA TYR A 234 -0.02 -0.71 -14.56
C TYR A 234 0.71 -1.37 -15.74
N GLU A 235 1.73 -0.73 -16.29
CA GLU A 235 2.58 -1.30 -17.35
C GLU A 235 4.03 -1.47 -16.84
N GLY A 236 4.62 -2.63 -17.12
CA GLY A 236 6.02 -2.89 -16.77
C GLY A 236 6.40 -4.37 -16.81
N GLY A 237 7.44 -4.73 -16.06
CA GLY A 237 7.95 -6.10 -15.95
C GLY A 237 7.84 -6.63 -14.52
N GLN A 238 7.39 -7.88 -14.36
CA GLN A 238 7.31 -8.58 -13.07
C GLN A 238 7.80 -10.02 -13.21
N VAL A 239 8.74 -10.44 -12.37
CA VAL A 239 9.08 -11.86 -12.16
C VAL A 239 8.49 -12.36 -10.85
N THR A 240 7.98 -13.58 -10.83
CA THR A 240 7.44 -14.24 -9.64
C THR A 240 7.93 -15.68 -9.61
N SER A 241 8.61 -16.07 -8.54
CA SER A 241 9.30 -17.36 -8.40
C SER A 241 8.78 -18.13 -7.19
N LYS A 242 8.55 -19.43 -7.39
CA LYS A 242 8.12 -20.39 -6.38
C LYS A 242 8.99 -21.66 -6.40
N GLU A 243 10.28 -21.53 -6.75
CA GLU A 243 11.22 -22.68 -6.77
C GLU A 243 11.47 -23.27 -5.38
N PHE A 244 11.26 -22.50 -4.31
CA PHE A 244 11.48 -22.92 -2.93
C PHE A 244 10.14 -23.17 -2.23
N ASP A 245 9.99 -24.33 -1.61
CA ASP A 245 8.74 -24.66 -0.93
C ASP A 245 8.49 -23.73 0.27
N ASN A 246 7.23 -23.34 0.45
CA ASN A 246 6.78 -22.34 1.43
C ASN A 246 7.24 -20.89 1.19
N LEU A 247 7.99 -20.60 0.11
CA LEU A 247 8.50 -19.26 -0.20
C LEU A 247 8.07 -18.81 -1.60
N THR A 248 7.36 -17.67 -1.68
CA THR A 248 7.13 -16.96 -2.95
C THR A 248 8.00 -15.72 -2.99
N LEU A 249 8.85 -15.60 -4.01
CA LEU A 249 9.64 -14.40 -4.30
C LEU A 249 9.01 -13.63 -5.45
N ILE A 250 9.09 -12.30 -5.41
CA ILE A 250 8.57 -11.42 -6.46
C ILE A 250 9.47 -10.19 -6.61
N ALA A 251 9.68 -9.74 -7.84
CA ALA A 251 10.35 -8.48 -8.14
C ALA A 251 9.83 -7.89 -9.46
N GLY A 252 9.93 -6.58 -9.62
CA GLY A 252 9.52 -5.91 -10.85
C GLY A 252 9.83 -4.42 -10.90
N GLN A 253 9.60 -3.85 -12.07
CA GLN A 253 9.57 -2.42 -12.33
C GLN A 253 8.27 -2.09 -13.07
N ILE A 254 7.59 -1.04 -12.63
CA ILE A 254 6.42 -0.46 -13.28
C ILE A 254 6.80 0.95 -13.73
N GLU A 255 6.39 1.30 -14.94
CA GLU A 255 6.78 2.54 -15.60
C GLU A 255 5.60 3.50 -15.77
N HIS A 256 4.45 2.95 -16.12
CA HIS A 256 3.24 3.72 -16.37
C HIS A 256 2.05 3.11 -15.64
N VAL A 257 1.02 3.92 -15.48
CA VAL A 257 -0.26 3.57 -14.87
C VAL A 257 -1.38 4.08 -15.76
N LYS A 258 -2.53 3.41 -15.69
CA LYS A 258 -3.80 3.85 -16.28
C LYS A 258 -4.84 3.76 -15.17
N ASP A 259 -5.19 4.92 -14.61
CA ASP A 259 -6.15 5.00 -13.51
C ASP A 259 -7.53 4.43 -13.91
N ARG A 260 -8.30 4.02 -12.91
CA ARG A 260 -9.62 3.36 -12.97
C ARG A 260 -10.68 4.09 -13.80
N ASN A 261 -10.46 5.38 -14.07
CA ASN A 261 -11.30 6.28 -14.85
C ASN A 261 -10.51 6.97 -15.97
N SER A 262 -9.54 6.27 -16.57
CA SER A 262 -8.72 6.71 -17.70
C SER A 262 -8.61 5.62 -18.78
N SER A 263 -8.49 6.04 -20.04
CA SER A 263 -8.05 5.20 -21.18
C SER A 263 -6.55 5.29 -21.43
N ASN A 264 -5.87 6.26 -20.83
CA ASN A 264 -4.51 6.68 -21.19
C ASN A 264 -3.49 6.14 -20.19
N TYR A 265 -2.25 5.98 -20.66
CA TYR A 265 -1.10 5.74 -19.77
C TYR A 265 -0.47 7.07 -19.36
N GLU A 266 -0.14 7.17 -18.08
CA GLU A 266 0.52 8.32 -17.44
C GLU A 266 1.68 7.85 -16.55
N SER A 267 2.59 8.77 -16.24
CA SER A 267 3.66 8.53 -15.27
C SER A 267 3.12 8.40 -13.84
N ILE A 268 3.93 7.87 -12.94
CA ILE A 268 3.55 7.56 -11.56
C ILE A 268 3.91 8.75 -10.66
N SER A 269 3.08 9.03 -9.66
CA SER A 269 3.30 10.13 -8.70
C SER A 269 2.79 9.75 -7.30
N ILE A 270 2.86 10.69 -6.35
CA ILE A 270 2.35 10.56 -4.98
C ILE A 270 1.35 11.68 -4.64
N ALA A 271 0.52 11.43 -3.63
CA ALA A 271 -0.56 12.32 -3.22
C ALA A 271 -0.16 13.80 -3.10
N GLY A 272 -0.74 14.64 -3.96
CA GLY A 272 -0.57 16.10 -3.95
C GLY A 272 0.68 16.65 -4.64
N SER A 273 1.58 15.80 -5.16
CA SER A 273 2.71 16.22 -6.00
C SER A 273 2.25 16.89 -7.30
N LYS A 274 3.18 17.57 -8.00
CA LYS A 274 3.01 18.09 -9.37
C LYS A 274 4.04 17.55 -10.37
N THR A 275 4.91 16.66 -9.90
CA THR A 275 5.95 16.00 -10.70
C THR A 275 5.73 14.50 -10.60
N ASP A 276 6.27 13.76 -11.54
CA ASP A 276 6.06 12.32 -11.71
C ASP A 276 7.39 11.60 -11.94
N SER A 277 7.32 10.27 -11.98
CA SER A 277 8.43 9.36 -12.17
C SER A 277 7.93 8.12 -12.90
N ASN A 278 8.70 7.62 -13.86
CA ASN A 278 8.38 6.44 -14.65
C ASN A 278 9.16 5.19 -14.18
N GLN A 279 9.62 5.16 -12.93
CA GLN A 279 10.43 4.08 -12.38
C GLN A 279 10.00 3.73 -10.95
N PHE A 280 8.91 2.97 -10.83
CA PHE A 280 8.55 2.29 -9.58
C PHE A 280 9.12 0.87 -9.54
N ARG A 281 10.16 0.65 -8.73
CA ARG A 281 10.82 -0.65 -8.53
C ARG A 281 10.34 -1.31 -7.24
N TYR A 282 10.10 -2.61 -7.26
CA TYR A 282 9.71 -3.36 -6.07
C TYR A 282 10.29 -4.77 -6.04
N ALA A 283 10.47 -5.29 -4.83
CA ALA A 283 10.86 -6.68 -4.57
C ALA A 283 10.26 -7.16 -3.25
N GLY A 284 10.04 -8.45 -3.08
CA GLY A 284 9.51 -8.99 -1.83
C GLY A 284 9.43 -10.51 -1.76
N ALA A 285 9.05 -10.97 -0.58
CA ALA A 285 8.97 -12.37 -0.20
C ALA A 285 7.79 -12.62 0.74
N ASP A 286 6.96 -13.61 0.41
CA ASP A 286 5.99 -14.24 1.31
C ASP A 286 6.55 -15.61 1.75
N TYR A 287 6.74 -15.81 3.05
CA TYR A 287 7.28 -17.05 3.63
C TYR A 287 6.32 -17.68 4.64
N GLN A 288 5.78 -18.86 4.29
CA GLN A 288 4.88 -19.67 5.11
C GLN A 288 5.67 -20.46 6.18
N LEU A 289 6.28 -19.74 7.13
CA LEU A 289 7.12 -20.28 8.23
C LEU A 289 6.45 -21.44 8.99
N THR A 290 5.13 -21.41 9.17
CA THR A 290 4.35 -22.58 9.60
C THR A 290 3.01 -22.63 8.87
N LYS A 291 2.28 -23.75 8.99
CA LYS A 291 0.88 -23.90 8.52
C LYS A 291 -0.11 -22.86 9.09
N LYS A 292 0.30 -22.03 10.07
CA LYS A 292 -0.52 -20.99 10.71
C LYS A 292 0.08 -19.59 10.61
N LEU A 293 1.35 -19.45 10.21
CA LEU A 293 2.10 -18.19 10.26
C LEU A 293 2.79 -17.94 8.93
N THR A 294 2.43 -16.84 8.28
CA THR A 294 3.12 -16.27 7.12
C THR A 294 3.87 -15.01 7.56
N LEU A 295 5.15 -14.93 7.24
CA LEU A 295 5.96 -13.72 7.35
C LEU A 295 6.10 -13.10 5.97
N GLN A 296 6.13 -11.77 5.90
CA GLN A 296 6.20 -11.01 4.66
C GLN A 296 7.27 -9.93 4.77
N TYR A 297 8.07 -9.75 3.72
CA TYR A 297 8.94 -8.59 3.56
C TYR A 297 8.82 -8.04 2.15
N TYR A 298 8.64 -6.73 2.03
CA TYR A 298 8.60 -6.04 0.74
C TYR A 298 9.42 -4.75 0.77
N TYR A 299 9.95 -4.40 -0.39
CA TYR A 299 10.60 -3.14 -0.70
C TYR A 299 9.91 -2.52 -1.92
N GLY A 300 9.59 -1.24 -1.86
CA GLY A 300 9.12 -0.43 -2.98
C GLY A 300 9.91 0.88 -3.07
N SER A 301 10.18 1.35 -4.28
CA SER A 301 10.93 2.57 -4.55
C SER A 301 10.30 3.28 -5.73
N LEU A 302 9.74 4.47 -5.52
CA LEU A 302 9.44 5.40 -6.61
C LEU A 302 10.64 6.33 -6.75
N GLU A 303 11.38 6.21 -7.85
CA GLU A 303 12.58 7.03 -8.11
C GLU A 303 12.24 8.53 -8.01
N ASP A 304 13.16 9.30 -7.42
CA ASP A 304 13.01 10.73 -7.07
C ASP A 304 11.91 11.10 -6.05
N PHE A 305 11.16 10.13 -5.52
CA PHE A 305 10.18 10.36 -4.45
C PHE A 305 10.50 9.64 -3.15
N TYR A 306 10.43 8.31 -3.12
CA TYR A 306 10.51 7.56 -1.87
C TYR A 306 10.96 6.13 -2.03
N LYS A 307 11.52 5.60 -0.94
CA LYS A 307 11.69 4.18 -0.68
C LYS A 307 10.89 3.78 0.55
N GLN A 308 10.31 2.58 0.50
CA GLN A 308 9.43 2.03 1.51
C GLN A 308 9.81 0.56 1.77
N HIS A 309 10.16 0.26 3.01
CA HIS A 309 10.27 -1.11 3.50
C HIS A 309 8.96 -1.49 4.19
N PHE A 310 8.52 -2.73 4.01
CA PHE A 310 7.36 -3.31 4.66
C PHE A 310 7.74 -4.64 5.33
N LEU A 311 7.25 -4.84 6.55
CA LEU A 311 7.26 -6.10 7.29
C LEU A 311 5.83 -6.48 7.66
N GLY A 312 5.45 -7.73 7.38
CA GLY A 312 4.13 -8.27 7.69
C GLY A 312 4.22 -9.61 8.43
N ALA A 313 3.26 -9.86 9.33
CA ALA A 313 3.07 -11.15 9.98
C ALA A 313 1.58 -11.50 10.08
N LEU A 314 1.19 -12.55 9.37
CA LEU A 314 -0.19 -13.05 9.31
C LEU A 314 -0.26 -14.39 10.06
N HIS A 315 -0.94 -14.42 11.20
CA HIS A 315 -1.10 -15.59 12.06
C HIS A 315 -2.57 -16.01 12.17
N SER A 316 -2.84 -17.32 12.18
CA SER A 316 -4.19 -17.89 12.26
C SER A 316 -4.23 -19.07 13.23
N GLN A 317 -4.65 -18.82 14.47
CA GLN A 317 -4.65 -19.77 15.58
C GLN A 317 -6.08 -20.21 15.95
N PRO A 318 -6.41 -21.51 15.85
CA PRO A 318 -7.62 -22.07 16.46
C PRO A 318 -7.64 -21.81 17.97
N LEU A 319 -8.79 -21.37 18.48
CA LEU A 319 -9.00 -21.00 19.88
C LEU A 319 -10.43 -21.41 20.27
N GLY A 320 -10.54 -22.49 21.04
CA GLY A 320 -11.84 -23.16 21.26
C GLY A 320 -12.43 -23.65 19.93
N SER A 321 -13.72 -23.41 19.73
CA SER A 321 -14.43 -23.70 18.47
C SER A 321 -14.25 -22.62 17.38
N GLY A 322 -13.52 -21.55 17.66
CA GLY A 322 -13.28 -20.44 16.73
C GLY A 322 -11.83 -20.34 16.28
N VAL A 323 -11.53 -19.30 15.50
CA VAL A 323 -10.18 -18.97 15.03
C VAL A 323 -9.86 -17.52 15.32
N LEU A 324 -8.76 -17.29 16.05
CA LEU A 324 -8.16 -15.97 16.21
C LEU A 324 -7.14 -15.74 15.08
N LYS A 325 -7.35 -14.71 14.29
CA LYS A 325 -6.39 -14.16 13.34
C LYS A 325 -5.69 -12.95 13.93
N THR A 326 -4.42 -12.80 13.59
CA THR A 326 -3.59 -11.65 13.93
C THR A 326 -2.84 -11.22 12.67
N ASP A 327 -2.90 -9.93 12.37
CA ASP A 327 -2.34 -9.30 11.17
C ASP A 327 -1.55 -8.08 11.67
N LEU A 328 -0.22 -8.22 11.65
CA LEU A 328 0.73 -7.18 12.08
C LEU A 328 1.44 -6.62 10.85
N ARG A 329 1.56 -5.29 10.78
CA ARG A 329 2.21 -4.59 9.66
C ARG A 329 3.07 -3.46 10.18
N TYR A 330 4.24 -3.29 9.58
CA TYR A 330 5.14 -2.16 9.81
C TYR A 330 5.70 -1.67 8.48
N PHE A 331 5.61 -0.36 8.25
CA PHE A 331 6.21 0.32 7.12
C PHE A 331 7.25 1.33 7.61
N ASP A 332 8.39 1.42 6.93
CA ASP A 332 9.37 2.51 7.08
C ASP A 332 9.54 3.19 5.72
N SER A 333 9.18 4.47 5.64
CA SER A 333 9.18 5.27 4.43
C SER A 333 10.08 6.50 4.56
N ARG A 334 10.99 6.65 3.58
CA ARG A 334 12.00 7.72 3.52
C ARG A 334 12.11 8.30 2.12
N SER A 335 12.51 9.57 2.04
CA SER A 335 12.88 10.25 0.80
C SER A 335 13.89 9.46 -0.03
N ASP A 336 13.69 9.45 -1.34
CA ASP A 336 14.63 8.93 -2.32
C ASP A 336 14.84 9.94 -3.46
N GLY A 337 16.03 9.92 -4.08
CA GLY A 337 16.42 10.88 -5.12
C GLY A 337 16.08 12.34 -4.81
N ALA A 338 15.48 13.04 -5.78
CA ALA A 338 15.18 14.46 -5.75
C ALA A 338 14.31 14.91 -4.55
N ASN A 339 13.39 14.11 -4.02
CA ASN A 339 12.66 14.44 -2.78
C ASN A 339 13.61 14.67 -1.57
N GLY A 340 14.85 14.19 -1.64
CA GLY A 340 15.91 14.50 -0.69
C GLY A 340 16.37 15.97 -0.68
N HIS A 341 16.09 16.78 -1.72
CA HIS A 341 16.60 18.16 -1.83
C HIS A 341 15.78 19.14 -2.71
N GLU A 342 15.08 18.68 -3.74
CA GLU A 342 14.34 19.54 -4.68
C GLU A 342 12.92 19.89 -4.19
N PRO A 343 12.57 21.19 -4.03
CA PRO A 343 11.24 21.61 -3.56
C PRO A 343 10.05 21.22 -4.45
N ALA A 344 10.30 20.75 -5.68
CA ALA A 344 9.25 20.25 -6.58
C ALA A 344 8.77 18.84 -6.22
N TYR A 345 9.65 18.01 -5.67
CA TYR A 345 9.38 16.63 -5.27
C TYR A 345 9.06 16.61 -3.77
N TYR A 346 7.79 16.58 -3.40
CA TYR A 346 7.34 16.61 -2.00
C TYR A 346 6.23 15.62 -1.71
N ALA A 347 6.15 15.20 -0.45
CA ALA A 347 4.95 14.63 0.15
C ALA A 347 4.23 15.67 1.01
N ASN A 348 2.92 15.53 1.13
CA ASN A 348 2.14 16.28 2.13
C ASN A 348 2.49 15.82 3.55
N GLY A 349 2.09 16.61 4.56
CA GLY A 349 2.27 16.30 5.97
C GLY A 349 2.38 17.55 6.83
N TYR A 350 3.15 17.46 7.91
CA TYR A 350 3.34 18.50 8.91
C TYR A 350 4.84 18.67 9.19
N TYR A 351 5.40 19.80 8.79
CA TYR A 351 6.83 20.10 8.85
C TYR A 351 7.08 21.43 9.57
N ASP A 352 8.26 21.57 10.18
CA ASP A 352 8.72 22.81 10.83
C ASP A 352 7.69 23.42 11.80
N GLY A 353 7.11 22.58 12.67
CA GLY A 353 6.07 22.99 13.64
C GLY A 353 4.76 23.45 12.99
N GLY A 354 4.44 22.91 11.82
CA GLY A 354 3.25 23.26 11.04
C GLY A 354 3.40 24.53 10.18
N SER A 355 4.58 25.14 10.13
CA SER A 355 4.85 26.27 9.22
C SER A 355 4.97 25.85 7.75
N ALA A 356 5.25 24.56 7.49
CA ALA A 356 5.20 23.96 6.17
C ALA A 356 4.33 22.67 6.17
N VAL A 357 3.64 22.43 5.05
CA VAL A 357 2.76 21.25 4.82
C VAL A 357 3.25 20.36 3.67
N LYS A 358 4.49 20.59 3.22
CA LYS A 358 5.14 19.90 2.10
C LYS A 358 6.61 19.72 2.42
N GLY A 359 7.16 18.54 2.16
CA GLY A 359 8.56 18.26 2.45
C GLY A 359 8.99 16.86 2.03
N LYS A 360 10.05 16.40 2.70
CA LYS A 360 10.68 15.09 2.45
C LYS A 360 9.81 13.97 3.02
N VAL A 361 9.75 12.84 2.34
CA VAL A 361 9.07 11.65 2.87
C VAL A 361 9.80 11.18 4.14
N ASP A 362 9.06 11.18 5.24
CA ASP A 362 9.46 10.69 6.56
C ASP A 362 8.21 10.19 7.27
N ASN A 363 7.92 8.91 7.13
CA ASN A 363 6.79 8.25 7.78
C ASN A 363 7.20 6.85 8.24
N ARG A 364 6.73 6.43 9.42
CA ARG A 364 6.61 5.03 9.81
C ARG A 364 5.15 4.77 10.11
N LEU A 365 4.60 3.69 9.54
CA LEU A 365 3.21 3.30 9.80
C LEU A 365 3.21 1.89 10.36
N TYR A 366 2.78 1.75 11.61
CA TYR A 366 2.67 0.47 12.29
C TYR A 366 1.21 0.15 12.58
N SER A 367 0.81 -1.11 12.46
CA SER A 367 -0.54 -1.53 12.82
C SER A 367 -0.61 -2.98 13.30
N ALA A 368 -1.61 -3.24 14.14
CA ALA A 368 -1.98 -4.55 14.62
C ALA A 368 -3.49 -4.72 14.54
N MET A 369 -3.94 -5.78 13.87
CA MET A 369 -5.34 -6.14 13.73
C MET A 369 -5.58 -7.56 14.24
N PHE A 370 -6.50 -7.70 15.18
CA PHE A 370 -6.96 -8.97 15.72
C PHE A 370 -8.37 -9.25 15.18
N SER A 371 -8.71 -10.50 14.90
CA SER A 371 -10.07 -10.88 14.48
C SER A 371 -10.40 -12.30 14.91
N TYR A 372 -11.47 -12.47 15.69
CA TYR A 372 -11.96 -13.76 16.14
C TYR A 372 -13.23 -14.15 15.37
N SER A 373 -13.18 -15.31 14.71
CA SER A 373 -14.29 -15.87 13.93
C SER A 373 -14.87 -17.11 14.60
N LEU A 374 -16.19 -17.16 14.77
CA LEU A 374 -16.94 -18.26 15.40
C LEU A 374 -18.40 -18.28 14.87
N ALA A 375 -18.88 -19.43 14.41
CA ALA A 375 -20.29 -19.65 14.02
C ALA A 375 -20.89 -18.57 13.09
N GLY A 376 -20.14 -18.16 12.07
CA GLY A 376 -20.51 -17.09 11.13
C GLY A 376 -20.20 -15.68 11.60
N HIS A 377 -20.12 -15.44 12.92
CA HIS A 377 -19.68 -14.16 13.47
C HIS A 377 -18.17 -13.96 13.25
N THR A 378 -17.77 -12.74 12.94
CA THR A 378 -16.37 -12.30 13.03
C THR A 378 -16.32 -10.91 13.66
N LEU A 379 -15.75 -10.82 14.86
CA LEU A 379 -15.42 -9.55 15.52
C LEU A 379 -13.94 -9.27 15.32
N GLY A 380 -13.59 -8.04 14.94
CA GLY A 380 -12.21 -7.59 14.80
C GLY A 380 -11.97 -6.23 15.44
N VAL A 381 -10.79 -6.08 16.03
CA VAL A 381 -10.31 -4.84 16.66
C VAL A 381 -8.87 -4.61 16.23
N GLY A 382 -8.49 -3.36 15.99
CA GLY A 382 -7.14 -3.02 15.61
C GLY A 382 -6.76 -1.57 15.88
N TYR A 383 -5.46 -1.33 15.79
CA TYR A 383 -4.83 -0.03 16.00
C TYR A 383 -3.77 0.21 14.93
N GLN A 384 -3.61 1.46 14.52
CA GLN A 384 -2.57 1.93 13.60
C GLN A 384 -2.02 3.26 14.12
N GLY A 385 -0.71 3.47 14.04
CA GLY A 385 -0.06 4.75 14.36
C GLY A 385 0.85 5.20 13.21
N SER A 386 0.93 6.51 13.01
CA SER A 386 1.65 7.18 11.90
C SER A 386 2.71 8.15 12.45
N GLU A 387 3.97 7.74 12.47
CA GLU A 387 5.08 8.54 13.01
C GLU A 387 5.94 9.22 11.93
N GLY A 388 6.06 10.53 12.01
CA GLY A 388 6.99 11.31 11.19
C GLY A 388 6.38 12.60 10.68
N ASN A 389 7.12 13.30 9.82
CA ASN A 389 6.71 14.60 9.31
C ASN A 389 5.83 14.48 8.04
N SER A 390 5.85 13.35 7.32
CA SER A 390 5.02 13.16 6.13
C SER A 390 3.79 12.29 6.41
N ASP A 391 2.73 12.51 5.63
CA ASP A 391 1.67 11.51 5.44
C ASP A 391 2.28 10.20 4.89
N PHE A 392 1.57 9.08 5.00
CA PHE A 392 2.02 7.81 4.42
C PHE A 392 2.13 7.92 2.88
N PRO A 393 3.29 7.61 2.26
CA PRO A 393 3.44 7.68 0.81
C PRO A 393 2.88 6.43 0.12
N TYR A 394 2.19 6.64 -0.99
CA TYR A 394 1.66 5.63 -1.89
C TYR A 394 1.55 6.21 -3.30
N LEU A 395 1.37 5.34 -4.30
CA LEU A 395 1.22 5.74 -5.69
C LEU A 395 -0.17 6.35 -5.91
N GLU A 396 -0.25 7.61 -6.34
CA GLU A 396 -1.50 8.33 -6.63
C GLU A 396 -1.37 9.25 -7.85
N GLN A 397 -2.39 9.28 -8.71
CA GLN A 397 -2.47 10.10 -9.91
C GLN A 397 -3.65 11.10 -9.84
N GLY A 398 -4.12 11.41 -8.62
CA GLY A 398 -5.28 12.25 -8.35
C GLY A 398 -6.59 11.48 -8.11
N ASN A 399 -6.67 10.21 -8.52
CA ASN A 399 -7.70 9.27 -8.09
C ASN A 399 -7.06 7.98 -7.53
N GLY A 400 -7.82 6.88 -7.43
CA GLY A 400 -7.22 5.56 -7.23
C GLY A 400 -6.73 5.17 -5.82
N LYS A 401 -7.15 5.83 -4.73
CA LYS A 401 -6.65 5.52 -3.36
C LYS A 401 -6.99 4.08 -2.88
N THR A 402 -6.03 3.15 -3.05
CA THR A 402 -5.97 1.83 -2.37
C THR A 402 -4.66 1.73 -1.60
N LEU A 403 -4.75 1.36 -0.31
CA LEU A 403 -3.60 1.15 0.57
C LEU A 403 -3.57 -0.28 1.11
N TYR A 404 -2.39 -0.73 1.53
CA TYR A 404 -2.21 -1.95 2.32
C TYR A 404 -2.16 -1.65 3.84
N THR A 405 -2.90 -0.64 4.29
CA THR A 405 -3.14 -0.34 5.71
C THR A 405 -4.31 -1.16 6.26
N ILE A 406 -4.51 -1.16 7.59
CA ILE A 406 -5.74 -1.74 8.20
C ILE A 406 -6.89 -0.73 8.27
N THR A 407 -6.60 0.53 7.95
CA THR A 407 -7.50 1.70 7.95
C THR A 407 -8.03 2.06 6.56
N ASN A 408 -7.77 1.25 5.54
CA ASN A 408 -8.25 1.51 4.18
C ASN A 408 -9.77 1.32 4.06
N ALA A 409 -10.52 2.31 4.55
CA ALA A 409 -11.97 2.40 4.54
C ALA A 409 -12.53 2.79 3.16
N GLN A 410 -13.84 3.01 3.05
CA GLN A 410 -14.49 3.31 1.77
C GLN A 410 -14.10 4.68 1.20
N ILE A 411 -14.04 5.71 2.05
CA ILE A 411 -13.69 7.10 1.71
C ILE A 411 -12.34 7.45 2.34
N GLY A 412 -12.32 7.62 3.67
CA GLY A 412 -11.17 7.95 4.51
C GLY A 412 -10.08 6.89 4.51
N LYS A 413 -8.89 7.27 4.95
CA LYS A 413 -7.68 6.43 4.85
C LYS A 413 -6.84 6.40 6.13
N PHE A 414 -6.98 7.39 7.01
CA PHE A 414 -6.30 7.45 8.31
C PHE A 414 -4.78 7.17 8.19
N ILE A 415 -4.08 8.13 7.59
CA ILE A 415 -2.65 8.05 7.19
C ILE A 415 -1.91 9.38 7.32
N HIS A 416 -2.49 10.36 8.01
CA HIS A 416 -1.88 11.67 8.16
C HIS A 416 -0.63 11.62 9.06
N ALA A 417 0.26 12.60 8.91
CA ALA A 417 1.40 12.76 9.81
C ALA A 417 0.91 12.86 11.28
N GLY A 418 1.44 12.02 12.17
CA GLY A 418 1.08 11.99 13.60
C GLY A 418 -0.23 11.24 13.94
N GLU A 419 -0.98 10.75 12.95
CA GLU A 419 -2.31 10.18 13.18
C GLU A 419 -2.27 8.81 13.88
N ASP A 420 -3.06 8.69 14.95
CA ASP A 420 -3.32 7.44 15.67
C ASP A 420 -4.76 6.99 15.42
N THR A 421 -4.97 5.78 14.93
CA THR A 421 -6.28 5.27 14.50
C THR A 421 -6.66 3.98 15.20
N TRP A 422 -7.84 3.94 15.83
CA TRP A 422 -8.46 2.68 16.26
C TRP A 422 -9.59 2.26 15.31
N HIS A 423 -9.75 0.94 15.17
CA HIS A 423 -10.66 0.31 14.21
C HIS A 423 -11.40 -0.84 14.90
N VAL A 424 -12.74 -0.86 14.78
CA VAL A 424 -13.58 -2.00 15.16
C VAL A 424 -14.42 -2.42 13.97
N ARG A 425 -14.47 -3.72 13.68
CA ARG A 425 -15.35 -4.30 12.66
C ARG A 425 -16.12 -5.50 13.19
N TYR A 426 -17.35 -5.67 12.73
CA TYR A 426 -18.15 -6.85 12.94
C TYR A 426 -18.75 -7.31 11.61
N ALA A 427 -18.68 -8.62 11.33
CA ALA A 427 -19.27 -9.23 10.15
C ALA A 427 -20.01 -10.53 10.51
N TYR A 428 -21.01 -10.88 9.70
CA TYR A 428 -21.78 -12.12 9.84
C TYR A 428 -22.06 -12.78 8.49
N ASP A 429 -21.71 -14.06 8.38
CA ASP A 429 -22.08 -14.97 7.29
C ASP A 429 -23.38 -15.71 7.64
N PHE A 430 -24.47 -15.34 6.97
CA PHE A 430 -25.80 -15.91 7.22
C PHE A 430 -25.97 -17.33 6.66
N GLY A 431 -24.98 -17.90 5.97
CA GLY A 431 -24.95 -19.32 5.64
C GLY A 431 -25.05 -20.21 6.88
N ASN A 432 -24.57 -19.73 8.04
CA ASN A 432 -24.65 -20.39 9.34
C ASN A 432 -26.08 -20.46 9.90
N VAL A 433 -27.01 -19.65 9.39
CA VAL A 433 -28.46 -19.69 9.66
C VAL A 433 -29.27 -20.01 8.40
N GLY A 434 -28.65 -20.68 7.42
CA GLY A 434 -29.32 -21.22 6.23
C GLY A 434 -29.43 -20.27 5.03
N VAL A 435 -29.13 -18.98 5.17
CA VAL A 435 -29.20 -18.00 4.06
C VAL A 435 -27.85 -17.92 3.34
N GLN A 436 -27.52 -19.00 2.63
CA GLN A 436 -26.25 -19.14 1.90
C GLN A 436 -26.00 -17.97 0.94
N GLY A 437 -24.80 -17.39 1.01
CA GLY A 437 -24.36 -16.30 0.14
C GLY A 437 -24.70 -14.90 0.65
N LEU A 438 -25.57 -14.76 1.67
CA LEU A 438 -25.84 -13.48 2.33
C LEU A 438 -24.79 -13.20 3.40
N ASN A 439 -24.17 -12.02 3.31
CA ASN A 439 -23.22 -11.50 4.29
C ASN A 439 -23.58 -10.07 4.65
N ALA A 440 -23.36 -9.67 5.90
CA ALA A 440 -23.43 -8.27 6.32
C ALA A 440 -22.28 -7.92 7.26
N GLY A 441 -21.92 -6.64 7.30
CA GLY A 441 -20.92 -6.14 8.23
C GLY A 441 -21.02 -4.64 8.47
N VAL A 442 -20.46 -4.22 9.59
CA VAL A 442 -20.24 -2.84 10.00
C VAL A 442 -18.78 -2.66 10.40
N ALA A 443 -18.20 -1.52 10.05
CA ALA A 443 -16.88 -1.12 10.53
C ALA A 443 -16.92 0.35 10.97
N TYR A 444 -16.09 0.68 11.95
CA TYR A 444 -15.89 2.03 12.45
C TYR A 444 -14.41 2.28 12.66
N TRP A 445 -13.95 3.44 12.21
CA TRP A 445 -12.60 3.95 12.39
C TRP A 445 -12.67 5.34 13.00
N HIS A 446 -11.74 5.63 13.92
CA HIS A 446 -11.55 6.95 14.51
C HIS A 446 -10.05 7.23 14.54
N GLY A 447 -9.63 8.28 13.84
CA GLY A 447 -8.28 8.83 13.88
C GLY A 447 -8.26 10.04 14.81
N ASP A 448 -7.23 10.14 15.62
CA ASP A 448 -6.88 11.28 16.48
C ASP A 448 -5.43 11.70 16.21
N ASN A 449 -4.97 12.80 16.82
CA ASN A 449 -3.59 13.29 16.78
C ASN A 449 -3.05 13.68 15.38
N ALA A 450 -3.90 13.73 14.34
CA ALA A 450 -3.47 14.08 12.99
C ALA A 450 -2.95 15.53 12.95
N CYS A 451 -1.63 15.69 12.75
CA CYS A 451 -0.92 16.95 12.89
C CYS A 451 -1.35 17.96 11.81
N TYR A 452 -1.82 19.13 12.23
CA TYR A 452 -2.33 20.15 11.31
C TYR A 452 -1.95 21.58 11.75
N GLN A 453 -1.83 22.50 10.78
CA GLN A 453 -1.28 23.86 11.00
C GLN A 453 -2.03 24.71 12.05
N THR A 454 -3.28 24.35 12.37
CA THR A 454 -4.15 25.05 13.31
C THR A 454 -4.50 24.19 14.54
N GLY A 455 -3.56 23.32 14.93
CA GLY A 455 -3.75 22.32 15.97
C GLY A 455 -4.37 21.03 15.43
N ASP A 456 -4.10 19.95 16.17
CA ASP A 456 -4.34 18.56 15.81
C ASP A 456 -5.81 18.27 15.48
N ARG A 457 -6.03 17.19 14.73
CA ARG A 457 -7.33 16.85 14.14
C ARG A 457 -7.70 15.40 14.42
N SER A 458 -9.00 15.17 14.36
CA SER A 458 -9.61 13.84 14.43
C SER A 458 -10.54 13.64 13.24
N GLU A 459 -10.47 12.47 12.60
CA GLU A 459 -11.40 12.04 11.56
C GLU A 459 -12.12 10.75 11.96
N TRP A 460 -13.31 10.48 11.41
CA TRP A 460 -13.96 9.19 11.59
C TRP A 460 -14.76 8.73 10.38
N GLU A 461 -14.86 7.40 10.24
CA GLU A 461 -15.66 6.74 9.21
C GLU A 461 -16.49 5.60 9.81
N ARG A 462 -17.73 5.46 9.35
CA ARG A 462 -18.56 4.28 9.60
C ARG A 462 -19.02 3.66 8.29
N ASP A 463 -18.57 2.45 8.01
CA ASP A 463 -19.02 1.61 6.89
C ASP A 463 -20.14 0.67 7.32
N PHE A 464 -21.15 0.53 6.48
CA PHE A 464 -22.03 -0.62 6.39
C PHE A 464 -21.82 -1.31 5.05
N THR A 465 -21.82 -2.65 5.04
CA THR A 465 -21.84 -3.46 3.81
C THR A 465 -22.84 -4.59 3.96
N VAL A 466 -23.68 -4.80 2.94
CA VAL A 466 -24.51 -5.99 2.77
C VAL A 466 -24.25 -6.55 1.38
N SER A 467 -23.95 -7.84 1.28
CA SER A 467 -23.75 -8.52 0.00
C SER A 467 -24.50 -9.83 -0.06
N TYR A 468 -25.01 -10.16 -1.25
CA TYR A 468 -25.66 -11.43 -1.53
C TYR A 468 -25.15 -11.98 -2.87
N THR A 469 -24.48 -13.12 -2.82
CA THR A 469 -24.08 -13.89 -4.00
C THR A 469 -25.02 -15.08 -4.17
N VAL A 470 -25.71 -15.16 -5.31
CA VAL A 470 -26.66 -16.23 -5.63
C VAL A 470 -25.93 -17.59 -5.62
N PRO A 471 -26.29 -18.54 -4.72
CA PRO A 471 -25.50 -19.77 -4.54
C PRO A 471 -25.80 -20.87 -5.56
N ARG A 472 -26.96 -20.82 -6.24
CA ARG A 472 -27.47 -21.89 -7.13
C ARG A 472 -28.44 -21.35 -8.19
N GLY A 473 -28.70 -22.16 -9.23
CA GLY A 473 -29.60 -21.82 -10.34
C GLY A 473 -28.90 -21.03 -11.46
N VAL A 474 -29.69 -20.54 -12.41
CA VAL A 474 -29.19 -19.91 -13.67
C VAL A 474 -28.44 -18.59 -13.46
N LEU A 475 -28.55 -17.97 -12.28
CA LEU A 475 -27.81 -16.77 -11.89
C LEU A 475 -26.70 -17.08 -10.85
N LYS A 476 -26.28 -18.35 -10.70
CA LYS A 476 -25.25 -18.73 -9.72
C LYS A 476 -23.98 -17.89 -9.91
N GLY A 477 -23.53 -17.24 -8.84
CA GLY A 477 -22.37 -16.34 -8.86
C GLY A 477 -22.70 -14.88 -9.17
N ALA A 478 -23.93 -14.55 -9.59
CA ALA A 478 -24.38 -13.15 -9.63
C ALA A 478 -24.40 -12.60 -8.20
N GLY A 479 -23.77 -11.43 -8.00
CA GLY A 479 -23.58 -10.82 -6.69
C GLY A 479 -24.09 -9.39 -6.65
N LEU A 480 -25.04 -9.11 -5.76
CA LEU A 480 -25.39 -7.75 -5.34
C LEU A 480 -24.54 -7.37 -4.12
N THR A 481 -24.04 -6.14 -4.08
CA THR A 481 -23.39 -5.54 -2.91
C THR A 481 -23.86 -4.11 -2.76
N VAL A 482 -24.38 -3.78 -1.58
CA VAL A 482 -24.71 -2.41 -1.17
C VAL A 482 -23.72 -2.01 -0.08
N ARG A 483 -23.09 -0.85 -0.24
CA ARG A 483 -22.25 -0.23 0.80
C ARG A 483 -22.74 1.19 1.09
N ASN A 484 -22.66 1.60 2.34
CA ASN A 484 -22.87 2.98 2.77
C ASN A 484 -21.75 3.38 3.74
N ALA A 485 -21.11 4.51 3.46
CA ALA A 485 -20.09 5.09 4.32
C ALA A 485 -20.55 6.47 4.80
N MET A 486 -20.28 6.80 6.07
CA MET A 486 -20.39 8.14 6.61
C MET A 486 -19.01 8.56 7.13
N TYR A 487 -18.41 9.54 6.48
CA TYR A 487 -17.06 10.05 6.76
C TYR A 487 -17.12 11.51 7.22
N ARG A 488 -16.39 11.82 8.30
CA ARG A 488 -16.30 13.14 8.91
C ARG A 488 -14.82 13.49 9.08
N PRO A 489 -14.22 14.26 8.14
CA PRO A 489 -12.78 14.48 8.12
C PRO A 489 -12.24 15.41 9.22
N GLY A 490 -13.05 16.31 9.78
CA GLY A 490 -12.59 17.30 10.78
C GLY A 490 -11.58 18.36 10.30
N PHE A 491 -10.93 18.15 9.15
CA PHE A 491 -9.95 19.05 8.54
C PHE A 491 -10.61 20.31 7.92
N PRO A 492 -10.06 21.52 8.18
CA PRO A 492 -10.52 22.75 7.56
C PRO A 492 -10.57 22.70 6.03
N GLY A 493 -11.70 23.12 5.46
CA GLY A 493 -11.91 23.16 4.01
C GLY A 493 -12.31 21.83 3.37
N GLN A 494 -12.29 20.70 4.09
CA GLN A 494 -12.95 19.46 3.65
C GLN A 494 -14.45 19.51 3.95
N ARG A 495 -15.23 18.57 3.38
CA ARG A 495 -16.67 18.43 3.61
C ARG A 495 -17.00 17.10 4.26
N ASP A 496 -18.03 17.09 5.09
CA ASP A 496 -18.64 15.86 5.60
C ASP A 496 -19.30 15.10 4.43
N GLN A 497 -18.98 13.82 4.26
CA GLN A 497 -19.41 13.02 3.12
C GLN A 497 -20.21 11.79 3.56
N ASP A 498 -21.37 11.59 2.92
CA ASP A 498 -22.11 10.33 2.97
C ASP A 498 -22.04 9.69 1.58
N GLU A 499 -21.44 8.50 1.42
CA GLU A 499 -21.27 7.83 0.12
C GLU A 499 -21.98 6.47 0.09
N THR A 500 -22.88 6.28 -0.88
CA THR A 500 -23.56 4.99 -1.11
C THR A 500 -23.10 4.39 -2.42
N ARG A 501 -22.77 3.09 -2.42
CA ARG A 501 -22.39 2.30 -3.60
C ARG A 501 -23.35 1.12 -3.74
N VAL A 502 -23.91 0.91 -4.93
CA VAL A 502 -24.71 -0.26 -5.28
C VAL A 502 -24.05 -0.93 -6.48
N ILE A 503 -23.62 -2.18 -6.30
CA ILE A 503 -22.77 -2.89 -7.23
C ILE A 503 -23.40 -4.26 -7.55
N ILE A 504 -23.62 -4.55 -8.82
CA ILE A 504 -24.06 -5.85 -9.31
C ILE A 504 -22.93 -6.41 -10.19
N ASN A 505 -22.33 -7.53 -9.79
CA ASN A 505 -21.33 -8.24 -10.59
C ASN A 505 -21.88 -9.58 -11.07
N TYR A 506 -21.55 -9.97 -12.30
CA TYR A 506 -21.73 -11.34 -12.80
C TYR A 506 -20.62 -11.69 -13.79
N SER A 507 -20.04 -12.89 -13.65
CA SER A 507 -18.90 -13.33 -14.47
C SER A 507 -19.22 -14.66 -15.15
N ILE A 508 -19.01 -14.71 -16.46
CA ILE A 508 -19.28 -15.88 -17.30
C ILE A 508 -17.95 -16.39 -17.87
N PRO A 509 -17.55 -17.65 -17.59
CA PRO A 509 -16.48 -18.33 -18.31
C PRO A 509 -16.86 -18.50 -19.78
N LEU A 510 -15.95 -18.16 -20.68
CA LEU A 510 -16.13 -18.31 -22.13
C LEU A 510 -15.31 -19.47 -22.71
N LEU A 511 -14.33 -19.97 -21.94
CA LEU A 511 -13.51 -21.16 -22.13
C LEU A 511 -13.38 -21.85 -20.76
#